data_AF-A0A2H0TYQ3-F1
#
_entry.id   AF-A0A2H0TYQ3-F1
#
_cell.length_a   1.000
_cell.length_b   1.000
_cell.length_c   1.000
_cell.angle_alpha   90.00
_cell.angle_beta   90.00
_cell.angle_gamma   90.00
#
_symmetry.space_group_name_H-M   'P 1'
#
loop_
_entity.id
_entity.type
_entity.pdbx_description
1 polymer ?
#
loop_
_entity_poly.entity_id
_entity_poly.type
_entity_poly.pdbx_seq_one_letter_code
_entity_poly.pdbx_strand_id
1 'polypeptide(L)'
;LHKILLANQTDKEKSRGLYWWSPDGKYLAFTMADGVAQNLIIYNIYDNSYKSVLTNSLLFCGDSCASEVPFWSGDSKYVTMVEHERNSAGDYTSTFVSIFDTNGNKLVQSKPVHLGDNTTMFRLAWDENNVVTYSYLSYNEGGEEFAQDQPINLDYSLLK
;
A
#
# COMPACT_ATOMS: atom_id res chain seq x y z
N LEU A 1 24.30 16.10 -10.91
CA LEU A 1 23.45 15.22 -10.06
C LEU A 1 22.00 15.65 -10.29
N HIS A 2 21.15 14.79 -10.84
CA HIS A 2 19.71 15.09 -10.97
C HIS A 2 19.02 14.68 -9.68
N LYS A 3 18.49 15.65 -8.92
CA LYS A 3 17.74 15.41 -7.68
C LYS A 3 16.28 15.74 -7.93
N ILE A 4 15.39 14.83 -7.55
CA ILE A 4 13.93 15.06 -7.58
C ILE A 4 13.49 15.35 -6.14
N LEU A 5 12.81 16.48 -5.93
CA LEU A 5 12.28 16.85 -4.63
C LEU A 5 10.86 16.29 -4.49
N LEU A 6 10.71 15.17 -3.79
CA LEU A 6 9.42 14.49 -3.60
C LEU A 6 8.54 15.10 -2.49
N ALA A 7 9.07 16.05 -1.73
CA ALA A 7 8.40 16.64 -0.57
C ALA A 7 8.99 18.01 -0.25
N ASN A 8 8.16 18.93 0.22
CA ASN A 8 8.58 20.31 0.51
C ASN A 8 8.65 20.57 2.03
N GLN A 9 8.92 21.82 2.42
CA GLN A 9 9.05 22.21 3.83
C GLN A 9 7.81 21.90 4.68
N THR A 10 6.61 21.93 4.09
CA THR A 10 5.34 21.62 4.77
C THR A 10 5.17 20.13 5.06
N ASP A 11 5.94 19.26 4.40
CA ASP A 11 5.93 17.80 4.59
C ASP A 11 7.06 17.34 5.51
N LYS A 12 7.82 18.26 6.12
CA LYS A 12 9.02 17.93 6.89
C LYS A 12 8.72 17.06 8.11
N GLU A 13 7.56 17.25 8.72
CA GLU A 13 7.13 16.50 9.90
C GLU A 13 6.42 15.18 9.55
N LYS A 14 6.20 14.91 8.25
CA LYS A 14 5.53 13.70 7.80
C LYS A 14 6.52 12.54 7.70
N SER A 15 6.12 11.40 8.25
CA SER A 15 6.86 10.14 8.08
C SER A 15 6.64 9.60 6.67
N ARG A 16 7.65 8.94 6.11
CA ARG A 16 7.58 8.32 4.78
C ARG A 16 7.79 6.83 4.91
N GLY A 17 7.08 6.07 4.09
CA GLY A 17 7.37 4.66 3.88
C GLY A 17 8.37 4.45 2.76
N LEU A 18 8.70 3.18 2.52
CA LEU A 18 9.53 2.77 1.39
C LEU A 18 8.85 3.17 0.06
N TYR A 19 9.68 3.53 -0.91
CA TYR A 19 9.23 3.86 -2.27
C TYR A 19 9.49 2.70 -3.22
N TRP A 20 8.66 2.58 -4.26
CA TRP A 20 8.84 1.62 -5.34
C TRP A 20 8.63 2.25 -6.71
N TRP A 21 9.47 1.86 -7.67
CA TRP A 21 9.32 2.24 -9.07
C TRP A 21 8.27 1.39 -9.75
N SER A 22 7.41 2.03 -10.54
CA SER A 22 6.66 1.35 -11.59
C SER A 22 7.60 0.62 -12.56
N PRO A 23 7.21 -0.55 -13.09
CA PRO A 23 8.04 -1.31 -14.02
C PRO A 23 8.45 -0.54 -15.29
N ASP A 24 7.62 0.37 -15.77
CA ASP A 24 7.91 1.23 -16.93
C ASP A 24 8.80 2.44 -16.60
N GLY A 25 9.14 2.65 -15.32
CA GLY A 25 10.01 3.69 -14.83
C GLY A 25 9.40 5.10 -14.81
N LYS A 26 8.11 5.26 -15.10
CA LYS A 26 7.46 6.59 -15.17
C LYS A 26 6.99 7.11 -13.82
N TYR A 27 6.66 6.21 -12.91
CA TYR A 27 6.07 6.53 -11.63
C TYR A 27 6.88 5.98 -10.46
N LEU A 28 6.83 6.74 -9.35
CA LEU A 28 7.18 6.31 -8.01
C LEU A 28 5.92 6.22 -7.16
N ALA A 29 5.76 5.15 -6.39
CA ALA A 29 4.73 5.06 -5.35
C ALA A 29 5.38 4.96 -3.98
N PHE A 30 4.83 5.68 -3.00
CA PHE A 30 5.26 5.61 -1.61
C PHE A 30 4.15 6.11 -0.69
N THR A 31 4.23 5.76 0.60
CA THR A 31 3.29 6.26 1.60
C THR A 31 3.86 7.46 2.34
N MET A 32 2.97 8.38 2.71
CA MET A 32 3.30 9.56 3.50
C MET A 32 2.29 9.69 4.64
N ALA A 33 2.76 9.68 5.89
CA ALA A 33 1.92 9.75 7.07
C ALA A 33 2.11 11.06 7.83
N ASP A 34 1.02 11.70 8.25
CA ASP A 34 1.03 12.94 9.02
C ASP A 34 0.77 12.75 10.52
N GLY A 35 0.79 11.50 10.99
CA GLY A 35 0.49 11.11 12.37
C GLY A 35 -0.99 10.90 12.65
N VAL A 36 -1.88 11.23 11.71
CA VAL A 36 -3.33 10.99 11.82
C VAL A 36 -3.86 10.15 10.66
N ALA A 37 -3.26 10.24 9.48
CA ALA A 37 -3.59 9.42 8.32
C ALA A 37 -2.34 9.04 7.52
N GLN A 38 -2.47 8.00 6.70
CA GLN A 38 -1.49 7.66 5.67
C GLN A 38 -2.07 7.95 4.28
N ASN A 39 -1.31 8.68 3.48
CA ASN A 39 -1.63 8.91 2.07
C ASN A 39 -0.73 8.05 1.18
N LEU A 40 -1.32 7.47 0.14
CA LEU A 40 -0.57 6.93 -1.00
C LEU A 40 -0.19 8.10 -1.91
N ILE A 41 1.09 8.23 -2.20
CA ILE A 41 1.62 9.17 -3.18
C ILE A 41 1.97 8.40 -4.45
N ILE A 42 1.45 8.85 -5.59
CA ILE A 42 1.83 8.38 -6.92
C ILE A 42 2.45 9.55 -7.66
N TYR A 43 3.75 9.50 -7.90
CA TYR A 43 4.54 10.59 -8.45
C TYR A 43 4.98 10.26 -9.86
N ASN A 44 4.64 11.10 -10.84
CA ASN A 44 5.11 11.00 -12.21
C ASN A 44 6.40 11.81 -12.38
N ILE A 45 7.49 11.12 -12.73
CA ILE A 45 8.83 11.75 -12.79
C ILE A 45 9.06 12.60 -14.04
N TYR A 46 8.29 12.39 -15.11
CA TYR A 46 8.51 13.06 -16.38
C TYR A 46 7.84 14.44 -16.45
N ASP A 47 6.66 14.58 -15.84
CA ASP A 47 5.92 15.85 -15.77
C ASP A 47 5.98 16.53 -14.40
N ASN A 48 6.68 15.92 -13.44
CA ASN A 48 6.86 16.44 -12.08
C ASN A 48 5.52 16.69 -11.36
N SER A 49 4.54 15.82 -11.59
CA SER A 49 3.23 15.84 -10.96
C SER A 49 3.05 14.67 -9.99
N TYR A 50 2.11 14.80 -9.05
CA TYR A 50 1.76 13.70 -8.15
C TYR A 50 0.29 13.70 -7.78
N LYS A 51 -0.17 12.53 -7.35
CA LYS A 51 -1.46 12.30 -6.71
C LYS A 51 -1.22 11.97 -5.25
N SER A 52 -2.05 12.54 -4.37
CA SER A 52 -2.06 12.21 -2.96
C SER A 52 -3.45 11.66 -2.63
N VAL A 53 -3.49 10.39 -2.29
CA VAL A 53 -4.73 9.63 -2.06
C VAL A 53 -4.80 9.32 -0.59
N LEU A 54 -5.86 9.75 0.08
CA LEU A 54 -6.12 9.33 1.46
C LEU A 54 -6.43 7.84 1.45
N THR A 55 -5.64 7.08 2.20
CA THR A 55 -5.86 5.63 2.36
C THR A 55 -6.63 5.38 3.66
N ASN A 56 -7.19 4.18 3.79
CA ASN A 56 -7.79 3.74 5.04
C ASN A 56 -6.72 3.34 6.07
N SER A 57 -5.44 3.29 5.69
CA SER A 57 -4.38 2.81 6.56
C SER A 57 -3.90 3.87 7.55
N LEU A 58 -3.70 3.43 8.79
CA LEU A 58 -3.34 4.29 9.92
C LEU A 58 -2.07 3.82 10.64
N LEU A 59 -1.31 2.85 10.11
CA LEU A 59 -0.05 2.46 10.76
C LEU A 59 0.98 3.60 10.64
N PHE A 60 1.43 4.07 11.80
CA PHE A 60 2.37 5.16 11.92
C PHE A 60 3.75 4.62 12.29
N CYS A 61 4.42 3.96 11.35
CA CYS A 61 5.75 3.37 11.61
C CYS A 61 6.80 3.75 10.57
N GLY A 62 6.44 4.52 9.53
CA GLY A 62 7.37 4.97 8.50
C GLY A 62 8.12 3.79 7.85
N ASP A 63 9.44 3.95 7.69
CA ASP A 63 10.34 2.93 7.15
C ASP A 63 10.38 1.61 7.95
N SER A 64 9.81 1.59 9.16
CA SER A 64 9.78 0.38 10.01
C SER A 64 8.64 -0.57 9.65
N CYS A 65 7.66 -0.13 8.86
CA CYS A 65 6.54 -0.97 8.43
C CYS A 65 6.67 -1.37 6.97
N ALA A 66 7.30 -2.52 6.79
CA ALA A 66 7.38 -3.19 5.50
C ALA A 66 6.01 -3.64 4.96
N SER A 67 4.96 -3.72 5.79
CA SER A 67 3.63 -4.23 5.43
C SER A 67 2.81 -3.29 4.54
N GLU A 68 3.10 -1.98 4.53
CA GLU A 68 2.30 -0.97 3.81
C GLU A 68 3.01 -0.39 2.59
N VAL A 69 3.97 -1.14 2.03
CA VAL A 69 4.67 -0.72 0.83
C VAL A 69 3.71 -0.87 -0.36
N PRO A 70 3.55 0.16 -1.21
CA PRO A 70 2.76 0.02 -2.43
C PRO A 70 3.46 -0.92 -3.42
N PHE A 71 2.71 -1.83 -4.04
CA PHE A 71 3.21 -2.79 -5.03
C PHE A 71 2.62 -2.53 -6.41
N TRP A 72 3.49 -2.38 -7.40
CA TRP A 72 3.07 -2.12 -8.78
C TRP A 72 2.65 -3.40 -9.50
N SER A 73 1.60 -3.30 -10.30
CA SER A 73 1.28 -4.32 -11.31
C SER A 73 2.38 -4.38 -12.37
N GLY A 74 2.56 -5.55 -12.99
CA GLY A 74 3.61 -5.77 -13.99
C GLY A 74 3.49 -4.85 -15.22
N ASP A 75 2.26 -4.44 -15.54
CA ASP A 75 1.94 -3.53 -16.65
C ASP A 75 2.03 -2.04 -16.29
N SER A 76 2.44 -1.70 -15.07
CA SER A 76 2.57 -0.32 -14.55
C SER A 76 1.27 0.50 -14.47
N LYS A 77 0.11 -0.12 -14.66
CA LYS A 77 -1.19 0.58 -14.62
C LYS A 77 -1.77 0.72 -13.22
N TYR A 78 -1.39 -0.17 -12.31
CA TYR A 78 -2.03 -0.27 -11.00
C TYR A 78 -1.01 -0.32 -9.88
N VAL A 79 -1.45 0.16 -8.72
CA VAL A 79 -0.74 0.05 -7.45
C VAL A 79 -1.65 -0.66 -6.48
N THR A 80 -1.17 -1.73 -5.84
CA THR A 80 -1.88 -2.38 -4.74
C THR A 80 -1.24 -2.06 -3.40
N MET A 81 -2.06 -2.02 -2.36
CA MET A 81 -1.61 -1.74 -1.00
C MET A 81 -2.45 -2.51 0.00
N VAL A 82 -1.81 -2.88 1.11
CA VAL A 82 -2.50 -3.37 2.30
C VAL A 82 -3.00 -2.15 3.09
N GLU A 83 -4.26 -2.17 3.47
CA GLU A 83 -4.87 -1.13 4.30
C GLU A 83 -5.44 -1.75 5.58
N HIS A 84 -5.32 -1.04 6.71
CA HIS A 84 -5.84 -1.48 8.00
C HIS A 84 -6.91 -0.53 8.53
N GLU A 85 -8.08 -1.06 8.89
CA GLU A 85 -9.12 -0.31 9.58
C GLU A 85 -8.95 -0.38 11.10
N ARG A 86 -9.41 0.69 11.77
CA ARG A 86 -9.47 0.77 13.23
C ARG A 86 -10.86 1.15 13.70
N ASN A 87 -11.22 0.68 14.90
CA ASN A 87 -12.42 1.15 15.61
C ASN A 87 -12.18 2.55 16.22
N SER A 88 -13.21 3.10 16.87
CA SER A 88 -13.14 4.41 17.55
C SER A 88 -12.19 4.46 18.75
N ALA A 89 -11.79 3.31 19.30
CA ALA A 89 -10.79 3.21 20.36
C ALA A 89 -9.35 3.16 19.82
N GLY A 90 -9.18 3.01 18.49
CA GLY A 90 -7.89 2.89 17.84
C GLY A 90 -7.40 1.45 17.69
N ASP A 91 -8.20 0.45 18.06
CA ASP A 91 -7.84 -0.96 17.85
C ASP A 91 -8.06 -1.33 16.40
N TYR A 92 -7.12 -2.11 15.84
CA TYR A 92 -7.27 -2.65 14.50
C TYR A 92 -8.40 -3.68 14.46
N THR A 93 -9.22 -3.61 13.42
CA THR A 93 -10.39 -4.48 13.27
C THR A 93 -10.26 -5.40 12.07
N SER A 94 -9.75 -4.87 10.96
CA SER A 94 -9.71 -5.58 9.68
C SER A 94 -8.52 -5.13 8.85
N THR A 95 -7.96 -6.06 8.09
CA THR A 95 -6.95 -5.80 7.05
C THR A 95 -7.55 -6.10 5.68
N PHE A 96 -7.32 -5.22 4.71
CA PHE A 96 -7.84 -5.33 3.35
C PHE A 96 -6.72 -5.10 2.34
N VAL A 97 -7.00 -5.48 1.10
CA VAL A 97 -6.15 -5.14 -0.04
C VAL A 97 -6.94 -4.25 -0.99
N SER A 98 -6.34 -3.12 -1.36
CA SER A 98 -6.91 -2.17 -2.32
C SER A 98 -6.04 -2.06 -3.55
N ILE A 99 -6.68 -1.75 -4.68
CA ILE A 99 -6.00 -1.46 -5.95
C ILE A 99 -6.38 -0.05 -6.40
N PHE A 100 -5.37 0.73 -6.77
CA PHE A 100 -5.47 2.08 -7.27
C PHE A 100 -4.95 2.17 -8.69
N ASP A 101 -5.52 3.07 -9.51
CA ASP A 101 -4.92 3.45 -10.79
C ASP A 101 -3.83 4.53 -10.60
N THR A 102 -3.10 4.85 -11.66
CA THR A 102 -2.06 5.90 -11.66
C THR A 102 -2.62 7.32 -11.45
N ASN A 103 -3.94 7.51 -11.56
CA ASN A 103 -4.60 8.79 -11.25
C ASN A 103 -4.96 8.89 -9.76
N GLY A 104 -4.73 7.82 -8.98
CA GLY A 104 -5.04 7.75 -7.57
C GLY A 104 -6.47 7.32 -7.26
N ASN A 105 -7.23 6.85 -8.26
CA ASN A 105 -8.57 6.33 -8.03
C ASN A 105 -8.48 4.93 -7.42
N LYS A 106 -9.12 4.70 -6.26
CA LYS A 106 -9.34 3.35 -5.72
C LYS A 106 -10.33 2.63 -6.62
N LEU A 107 -9.87 1.64 -7.37
CA LEU A 107 -10.69 0.88 -8.32
C LEU A 107 -11.47 -0.23 -7.61
N VAL A 108 -10.79 -0.96 -6.72
CA VAL A 108 -11.35 -2.08 -5.97
C VAL A 108 -10.73 -2.19 -4.58
N GLN A 109 -11.49 -2.78 -3.66
CA GLN A 109 -11.06 -3.18 -2.33
C GLN A 109 -11.60 -4.58 -2.03
N SER A 110 -10.80 -5.40 -1.38
CA SER A 110 -11.16 -6.78 -1.05
C SER A 110 -12.15 -6.83 0.13
N LYS A 111 -12.71 -8.01 0.38
CA LYS A 111 -13.19 -8.34 1.74
C LYS A 111 -12.01 -8.41 2.72
N PRO A 112 -12.23 -8.38 4.05
CA PRO A 112 -11.13 -8.53 5.00
C PRO A 112 -10.33 -9.80 4.72
N VAL A 113 -9.01 -9.67 4.62
CA VAL A 113 -8.07 -10.80 4.43
C VAL A 113 -7.45 -11.26 5.74
N HIS A 114 -7.50 -10.44 6.78
CA HIS A 114 -7.02 -10.77 8.13
C HIS A 114 -7.77 -9.92 9.17
N LEU A 115 -7.84 -10.41 10.41
CA LEU A 115 -8.27 -9.60 11.55
C LEU A 115 -7.17 -8.57 11.81
N GLY A 116 -7.50 -7.28 11.79
CA GLY A 116 -6.47 -6.23 11.82
C GLY A 116 -5.55 -6.35 13.06
N ASP A 117 -4.24 -6.25 12.86
CA ASP A 117 -3.24 -6.10 13.93
C ASP A 117 -2.05 -5.25 13.42
N ASN A 118 -1.07 -4.98 14.28
CA ASN A 118 0.16 -4.26 13.93
C ASN A 118 1.43 -5.12 13.95
N THR A 119 1.30 -6.44 14.06
CA THR A 119 2.43 -7.38 14.17
C THR A 119 2.57 -8.26 12.93
N THR A 120 1.51 -8.41 12.16
CA THR A 120 1.46 -9.24 10.95
C THR A 120 2.06 -8.48 9.77
N MET A 121 3.08 -9.07 9.17
CA MET A 121 3.74 -8.54 7.98
C MET A 121 3.11 -9.12 6.73
N PHE A 122 2.58 -8.27 5.86
CA PHE A 122 2.00 -8.67 4.59
C PHE A 122 2.96 -8.42 3.41
N ARG A 123 2.83 -9.28 2.39
CA ARG A 123 3.46 -9.15 1.08
C ARG A 123 2.42 -9.40 0.00
N LEU A 124 2.40 -8.55 -1.02
CA LEU A 124 1.52 -8.68 -2.17
C LEU A 124 2.34 -9.05 -3.39
N ALA A 125 1.76 -9.88 -4.26
CA ALA A 125 2.34 -10.24 -5.54
C ALA A 125 1.28 -10.16 -6.63
N TRP A 126 1.68 -9.65 -7.80
CA TRP A 126 0.88 -9.68 -9.02
C TRP A 126 1.34 -10.85 -9.89
N ASP A 127 0.39 -11.56 -10.48
CA ASP A 127 0.68 -12.46 -11.59
C ASP A 127 0.64 -11.74 -12.95
N GLU A 128 0.93 -12.49 -14.02
CA GLU A 128 0.94 -12.00 -15.39
C GLU A 128 -0.44 -11.54 -15.92
N ASN A 129 -1.52 -11.91 -15.23
CA ASN A 129 -2.91 -11.56 -15.57
C ASN A 129 -3.46 -10.45 -14.68
N ASN A 130 -2.60 -9.76 -13.92
CA ASN A 130 -2.97 -8.76 -12.93
C ASN A 130 -3.90 -9.29 -11.82
N VAL A 131 -3.76 -10.56 -11.44
CA VAL A 131 -4.38 -11.13 -10.25
C VAL A 131 -3.43 -10.97 -9.08
N VAL A 132 -3.96 -10.57 -7.92
CA VAL A 132 -3.17 -10.32 -6.71
C VAL A 132 -3.33 -11.47 -5.73
N THR A 133 -2.20 -11.94 -5.18
CA THR A 133 -2.14 -12.81 -3.99
C THR A 133 -1.50 -12.06 -2.83
N TYR A 134 -1.75 -12.56 -1.61
CA TYR A 134 -1.05 -12.09 -0.42
C TYR A 134 -0.38 -13.24 0.32
N SER A 135 0.76 -12.95 0.93
CA SER A 135 1.39 -13.79 1.94
C SER A 135 1.50 -12.99 3.23
N TYR A 136 1.49 -13.66 4.38
CA TYR A 136 1.77 -13.00 5.65
C TYR A 136 2.63 -13.85 6.58
N LEU A 137 3.38 -13.15 7.43
CA LEU A 137 4.03 -13.71 8.62
C LEU A 137 3.42 -13.03 9.85
N SER A 138 2.86 -13.83 10.76
CA SER A 138 2.25 -13.36 12.01
C SER A 138 2.89 -14.07 13.20
N TYR A 139 2.87 -13.43 14.37
CA TYR A 139 3.26 -14.04 15.64
C TYR A 139 2.03 -14.07 16.56
N ASN A 140 1.59 -15.27 16.91
CA ASN A 140 0.44 -15.51 17.79
C ASN A 140 0.88 -16.26 19.06
N GLU A 141 -0.04 -16.51 20.00
CA GLU A 141 0.26 -17.23 21.25
C GLU A 141 0.83 -18.64 21.02
N GLY A 142 0.56 -19.24 19.85
CA GLY A 142 1.08 -20.54 19.44
C GLY A 142 2.42 -20.49 18.71
N GLY A 143 2.98 -19.32 18.43
CA GLY A 143 4.25 -19.10 17.74
C GLY A 143 4.12 -18.34 16.41
N GLU A 144 5.10 -18.53 15.53
CA GLU A 144 5.10 -17.90 14.20
C GLU A 144 4.22 -18.69 13.21
N GLU A 145 3.37 -17.97 12.50
CA GLU A 145 2.52 -18.49 11.44
C GLU A 145 2.87 -17.81 10.12
N PHE A 146 3.10 -18.61 9.08
CA PHE A 146 3.32 -18.13 7.71
C PHE A 146 2.23 -18.68 6.78
N ALA A 147 1.50 -17.79 6.13
CA ALA A 147 0.59 -18.14 5.05
C ALA A 147 1.16 -17.63 3.72
N GLN A 148 1.23 -18.53 2.73
CA GLN A 148 1.82 -18.23 1.43
C GLN A 148 0.75 -18.14 0.33
N ASP A 149 0.89 -17.15 -0.54
CA ASP A 149 0.19 -17.01 -1.84
C ASP A 149 -1.33 -17.23 -1.76
N GLN A 150 -1.94 -16.66 -0.72
CA GLN A 150 -3.36 -16.72 -0.51
C GLN A 150 -4.11 -15.88 -1.56
N PRO A 151 -5.22 -16.40 -2.12
CA PRO A 151 -5.99 -15.68 -3.11
C PRO A 151 -6.73 -14.48 -2.48
N ILE A 152 -6.86 -13.41 -3.24
CA ILE A 152 -7.64 -12.23 -2.84
C ILE A 152 -8.94 -12.18 -3.65
N ASN A 153 -10.06 -12.08 -2.93
CA ASN A 153 -11.37 -11.89 -3.54
C ASN A 153 -11.56 -10.41 -3.92
N LEU A 154 -11.32 -10.11 -5.20
CA LEU A 154 -11.49 -8.81 -5.83
C LEU A 154 -12.28 -8.95 -7.14
N ASP A 155 -13.01 -7.90 -7.50
CA ASP A 155 -13.65 -7.81 -8.82
C ASP A 155 -12.65 -7.29 -9.86
N TYR A 156 -11.84 -8.20 -10.40
CA TYR A 156 -10.83 -7.88 -11.41
C TYR A 156 -11.42 -7.35 -12.73
N SER A 157 -12.73 -7.49 -12.97
CA SER A 157 -13.37 -6.95 -14.18
C SER A 157 -13.35 -5.41 -14.24
N LEU A 158 -13.08 -4.77 -13.10
CA LEU A 158 -12.93 -3.32 -12.97
C LEU A 158 -11.52 -2.83 -13.35
N LEU A 159 -10.57 -3.74 -13.57
CA LEU A 159 -9.24 -3.45 -14.11
C LEU A 159 -9.33 -3.48 -15.66
N LYS A 160 -9.06 -2.33 -16.30
CA LYS A 160 -9.16 -2.14 -17.76
C LYS A 160 -7.80 -1.91 -18.43
#